data_AF-A0A937BNB1-F1
#
_entry.id   AF-A0A937BNB1-F1
#
_cell.length_a   1.000
_cell.length_b   1.000
_cell.length_c   1.000
_cell.angle_alpha   90.00
_cell.angle_beta   90.00
_cell.angle_gamma   90.00
#
_symmetry.space_group_name_H-M   'P 1'
#
loop_
_entity.id
_entity.type
_entity.pdbx_description
1 polymer ?
#
loop_
_entity_poly.entity_id
_entity_poly.type
_entity_poly.pdbx_seq_one_letter_code
_entity_poly.pdbx_strand_id
1 'polypeptide(L)'
;MNPYEHDYLAWYHRHTHPGTPFDPRSLVECARAQWTDHPQLAGAFARCTRAWDRNELYTYFNSPADRRTKRFAANLFLAHPTLGTLIVDVMTDGSIGGIEYLDRVMGHPMDIGELRMGMLRSVCRDVGGRRWN
;
A
#
# COMPACT_ATOMS: atom_id res chain seq x y z
N MET A 1 23.51 15.23 -25.41
CA MET A 1 22.30 15.58 -24.65
C MET A 1 22.73 16.42 -23.47
N ASN A 2 22.11 17.58 -23.29
CA ASN A 2 22.49 18.53 -22.25
C ASN A 2 21.86 18.11 -20.91
N PRO A 3 22.50 18.35 -19.74
CA PRO A 3 21.98 17.98 -18.43
C PRO A 3 20.54 18.46 -18.14
N TYR A 4 20.16 19.65 -18.64
CA TYR A 4 18.79 20.16 -18.55
C TYR A 4 17.78 19.29 -19.32
N GLU A 5 18.16 18.71 -20.46
CA GLU A 5 17.28 17.80 -21.22
C GLU A 5 17.10 16.47 -20.48
N HIS A 6 18.15 15.96 -19.84
CA HIS A 6 18.07 14.78 -18.96
C HIS A 6 17.14 15.02 -17.78
N ASP A 7 17.31 16.14 -17.09
CA ASP A 7 16.48 16.50 -15.93
C ASP A 7 15.03 16.75 -16.33
N TYR A 8 14.81 17.41 -17.47
CA TYR A 8 13.47 17.62 -18.01
C TYR A 8 12.78 16.32 -18.40
N LEU A 9 13.47 15.40 -19.08
CA LEU A 9 12.90 14.10 -19.44
C LEU A 9 12.62 13.25 -18.20
N ALA A 10 13.53 13.24 -17.22
CA ALA A 10 13.32 12.55 -15.95
C ALA A 10 12.14 13.14 -15.16
N TRP A 11 11.99 14.47 -15.16
CA TRP A 11 10.83 15.14 -14.59
C TRP A 11 9.54 14.79 -15.35
N TYR A 12 9.57 14.90 -16.68
CA TYR A 12 8.43 14.65 -17.56
C TYR A 12 7.93 13.21 -17.41
N HIS A 13 8.81 12.22 -17.53
CA HIS A 13 8.47 10.82 -17.33
C HIS A 13 7.90 10.56 -15.92
N ARG A 14 8.44 11.18 -14.87
CA ARG A 14 7.93 11.00 -13.51
C ARG A 14 6.53 11.60 -13.31
N HIS A 15 6.18 12.67 -14.02
CA HIS A 15 4.92 13.40 -13.80
C HIS A 15 3.84 13.12 -14.86
N THR A 16 4.21 12.55 -16.02
CA THR A 16 3.27 12.21 -17.10
C THR A 16 3.11 10.72 -17.33
N HIS A 17 3.89 9.87 -16.66
CA HIS A 17 3.67 8.42 -16.74
C HIS A 17 2.29 8.07 -16.16
N PRO A 18 1.41 7.43 -16.93
CA PRO A 18 0.03 7.20 -16.51
C PRO A 18 -0.11 6.07 -15.48
N GLY A 19 1.00 5.57 -14.91
CA GLY A 19 1.05 4.36 -14.10
C GLY A 19 1.03 3.10 -14.97
N THR A 20 1.75 2.07 -14.54
CA THR A 20 1.80 0.77 -15.20
C THR A 20 0.55 -0.02 -14.83
N PRO A 21 -0.13 -0.70 -15.76
CA PRO A 21 -1.26 -1.57 -15.43
C PRO A 21 -0.92 -2.56 -14.32
N PHE A 22 -1.83 -2.72 -13.38
CA PHE A 22 -1.70 -3.64 -12.25
C PHE A 22 -3.02 -4.41 -12.10
N ASP A 23 -2.92 -5.72 -11.86
CA ASP A 23 -4.08 -6.57 -11.60
C ASP A 23 -4.27 -6.73 -10.08
N PRO A 24 -5.30 -6.10 -9.48
CA PRO A 24 -5.50 -6.14 -8.04
C PRO A 24 -6.26 -7.37 -7.55
N ARG A 25 -6.70 -8.28 -8.44
CA ARG A 25 -7.65 -9.35 -8.08
C ARG A 25 -7.20 -10.18 -6.88
N SER A 26 -5.94 -10.62 -6.85
CA SER A 26 -5.46 -11.45 -5.74
C SER A 26 -5.44 -10.70 -4.40
N LEU A 27 -5.14 -9.40 -4.41
CA LEU A 27 -5.19 -8.55 -3.22
C LEU A 27 -6.63 -8.34 -2.74
N VAL A 28 -7.56 -8.14 -3.68
CA VAL A 28 -9.00 -8.00 -3.38
C VAL A 28 -9.54 -9.26 -2.72
N GLU A 29 -9.20 -10.43 -3.25
CA GLU A 29 -9.62 -11.72 -2.70
C GLU A 29 -9.07 -11.94 -1.28
N CYS A 30 -7.77 -11.67 -1.08
CA CYS A 30 -7.17 -11.76 0.25
C CYS A 30 -7.83 -10.78 1.23
N ALA A 31 -8.08 -9.54 0.82
CA ALA A 31 -8.72 -8.53 1.66
C ALA A 31 -10.15 -8.93 2.05
N ARG A 32 -10.94 -9.50 1.11
CA ARG A 32 -12.29 -10.02 1.40
C ARG A 32 -12.27 -11.15 2.40
N ALA A 33 -11.30 -12.05 2.29
CA ALA A 33 -11.18 -13.19 3.19
C ALA A 33 -10.69 -12.80 4.58
N GLN A 34 -9.73 -11.88 4.67
CA GLN A 34 -9.05 -11.56 5.93
C GLN A 34 -9.69 -10.42 6.72
N TRP A 35 -10.33 -9.46 6.02
CA TRP A 35 -10.92 -8.28 6.62
C TRP A 35 -12.43 -8.24 6.37
N THR A 36 -13.13 -9.30 6.75
CA THR A 36 -14.58 -9.46 6.58
C THR A 36 -15.38 -8.30 7.17
N ASP A 37 -14.90 -7.73 8.28
CA ASP A 37 -15.53 -6.60 8.98
C ASP A 37 -15.18 -5.23 8.37
N HIS A 38 -14.31 -5.20 7.35
CA HIS A 38 -13.89 -3.99 6.64
C HIS A 38 -13.97 -4.16 5.11
N PRO A 39 -15.16 -4.43 4.54
CA PRO A 39 -15.35 -4.67 3.11
C PRO A 39 -14.89 -3.51 2.22
N GLN A 40 -14.86 -2.29 2.75
CA GLN A 40 -14.33 -1.11 2.06
C GLN A 40 -12.86 -1.25 1.65
N LEU A 41 -12.06 -2.02 2.38
CA LEU A 41 -10.63 -2.24 2.05
C LEU A 41 -10.46 -3.09 0.79
N ALA A 42 -11.31 -4.11 0.60
CA ALA A 42 -11.36 -4.84 -0.66
C ALA A 42 -11.78 -3.94 -1.82
N GLY A 43 -12.77 -3.06 -1.58
CA GLY A 43 -13.16 -2.03 -2.54
C GLY A 43 -12.03 -1.05 -2.87
N ALA A 44 -11.19 -0.71 -1.89
CA ALA A 44 -10.02 0.14 -2.09
C ALA A 44 -8.95 -0.54 -2.96
N PHE A 45 -8.63 -1.81 -2.69
CA PHE A 45 -7.75 -2.59 -3.56
C PHE A 45 -8.27 -2.72 -4.98
N ALA A 46 -9.59 -2.90 -5.17
CA ALA A 46 -10.17 -3.01 -6.50
C ALA A 46 -9.93 -1.77 -7.38
N ARG A 47 -9.70 -0.60 -6.76
CA ARG A 47 -9.36 0.65 -7.47
C ARG A 47 -7.87 0.76 -7.81
N CYS A 48 -7.00 -0.05 -7.19
CA CYS A 48 -5.56 -0.08 -7.44
C CYS A 48 -5.25 -0.80 -8.76
N THR A 49 -5.75 -0.29 -9.88
CA THR A 49 -5.57 -0.88 -11.23
C THR A 49 -4.27 -0.45 -11.92
N ARG A 50 -3.48 0.39 -11.24
CA ARG A 50 -2.22 0.93 -11.73
C ARG A 50 -1.21 1.04 -10.59
N ALA A 51 0.06 0.86 -10.92
CA ALA A 51 1.19 1.09 -10.03
C ALA A 51 2.10 2.17 -10.62
N TRP A 52 2.55 3.12 -9.80
CA TRP A 52 3.42 4.22 -10.25
C TRP A 52 4.89 3.96 -10.02
N ASP A 53 5.22 3.16 -9.01
CA ASP A 53 6.58 2.77 -8.71
C ASP A 53 6.57 1.37 -8.10
N ARG A 54 7.52 0.54 -8.53
CA ARG A 54 7.64 -0.86 -8.16
C ARG A 54 9.11 -1.20 -8.04
N ASN A 55 9.48 -1.70 -6.88
CA ASN A 55 10.76 -2.34 -6.66
C ASN A 55 10.55 -3.69 -5.98
N GLU A 56 11.64 -4.36 -5.61
CA GLU A 56 11.58 -5.70 -5.01
C GLU A 56 10.86 -5.74 -3.66
N LEU A 57 10.82 -4.60 -2.96
CA LEU A 57 10.32 -4.45 -1.59
C LEU A 57 8.99 -3.68 -1.50
N TYR A 58 8.65 -2.88 -2.51
CA TYR A 58 7.47 -2.01 -2.50
C TYR A 58 6.74 -1.97 -3.83
N THR A 59 5.41 -1.84 -3.77
CA THR A 59 4.56 -1.40 -4.88
C THR A 59 3.73 -0.20 -4.44
N TYR A 60 3.82 0.91 -5.17
CA TYR A 60 3.06 2.13 -4.89
C TYR A 60 1.90 2.32 -5.85
N PHE A 61 0.70 2.55 -5.29
CA PHE A 61 -0.53 2.73 -6.07
C PHE A 61 -0.96 4.19 -6.23
N ASN A 62 -0.45 5.09 -5.40
CA ASN A 62 -0.69 6.52 -5.55
C ASN A 62 0.27 7.13 -6.56
N SER A 63 -0.23 8.05 -7.39
CA SER A 63 0.63 8.86 -8.25
C SER A 63 1.57 9.74 -7.43
N PRO A 64 2.72 10.20 -7.98
CA PRO A 64 3.60 11.14 -7.29
C PRO A 64 2.88 12.42 -6.82
N ALA A 65 1.86 12.87 -7.54
CA ALA A 65 1.04 14.01 -7.14
C ALA A 65 0.17 13.68 -5.92
N ASP A 66 -0.51 12.53 -5.93
CA ASP A 66 -1.35 12.09 -4.82
C ASP A 66 -0.57 11.85 -3.53
N ARG A 67 0.68 11.37 -3.63
CA ARG A 67 1.54 11.13 -2.45
C ARG A 67 1.86 12.40 -1.66
N ARG A 68 1.73 13.58 -2.27
CA ARG A 68 1.93 14.88 -1.61
C ARG A 68 0.68 15.37 -0.88
N THR A 69 -0.50 14.92 -1.31
CA THR A 69 -1.79 15.42 -0.80
C THR A 69 -2.45 14.44 0.16
N LYS A 70 -2.27 13.14 -0.07
CA LYS A 70 -2.82 12.08 0.78
C LYS A 70 -1.95 11.89 2.00
N ARG A 71 -2.59 11.81 3.17
CA ARG A 71 -1.92 11.58 4.45
C ARG A 71 -2.02 10.11 4.81
N PHE A 72 -0.94 9.58 5.36
CA PHE A 72 -0.90 8.27 5.96
C PHE A 72 -1.86 8.18 7.16
N ALA A 73 -2.58 7.07 7.29
CA ALA A 73 -3.46 6.82 8.43
C ALA A 73 -3.00 5.61 9.25
N ALA A 74 -2.72 4.49 8.61
CA ALA A 74 -2.36 3.26 9.30
C ALA A 74 -1.65 2.26 8.39
N ASN A 75 -0.92 1.34 9.02
CA ASN A 75 -0.42 0.11 8.41
C ASN A 75 -1.32 -1.04 8.82
N LEU A 76 -1.77 -1.82 7.84
CA LEU A 76 -2.48 -3.08 8.05
C LEU A 76 -1.66 -4.23 7.50
N PHE A 77 -1.77 -5.42 8.08
CA PHE A 77 -1.12 -6.62 7.56
C PHE A 77 -2.09 -7.44 6.73
N LEU A 78 -1.62 -7.95 5.59
CA LEU A 78 -2.37 -8.83 4.70
C LEU A 78 -1.54 -10.07 4.39
N ALA A 79 -2.07 -11.25 4.70
CA ALA A 79 -1.49 -12.52 4.28
C ALA A 79 -1.82 -12.73 2.80
N HIS A 80 -0.78 -12.96 1.99
CA HIS A 80 -0.95 -13.28 0.59
C HIS A 80 -0.30 -14.64 0.27
N PRO A 81 -1.01 -15.58 -0.37
CA PRO A 81 -0.55 -16.96 -0.51
C PRO A 81 0.77 -17.11 -1.28
N THR A 82 1.08 -16.19 -2.19
CA THR A 82 2.31 -16.22 -3.01
C THR A 82 3.29 -15.10 -2.73
N LEU A 83 2.85 -14.02 -2.08
CA LEU A 83 3.68 -12.83 -1.83
C LEU A 83 4.14 -12.75 -0.38
N GLY A 84 3.66 -13.65 0.47
CA GLY A 84 3.97 -13.66 1.89
C GLY A 84 3.14 -12.65 2.68
N THR A 85 3.67 -12.21 3.81
CA THR A 85 3.06 -11.13 4.59
C THR A 85 3.33 -9.78 3.93
N LEU A 86 2.26 -9.02 3.73
CA LEU A 86 2.29 -7.67 3.18
C LEU A 86 1.95 -6.65 4.27
N ILE A 87 2.64 -5.52 4.28
CA ILE A 87 2.15 -4.30 4.94
C ILE A 87 1.38 -3.49 3.89
N VAL A 88 0.22 -2.98 4.28
CA VAL A 88 -0.69 -2.22 3.45
C VAL A 88 -0.82 -0.82 4.03
N ASP A 89 -0.38 0.17 3.25
CA ASP A 89 -0.45 1.58 3.64
C ASP A 89 -1.87 2.10 3.38
N VAL A 90 -2.62 2.39 4.43
CA VAL A 90 -3.96 2.98 4.32
C VAL A 90 -3.86 4.49 4.55
N MET A 91 -4.44 5.25 3.62
CA MET A 91 -4.49 6.71 3.66
C MET A 91 -5.71 7.20 4.46
N THR A 92 -5.70 8.46 4.90
CA THR A 92 -6.80 9.04 5.69
C THR A 92 -8.14 9.11 4.96
N ASP A 93 -8.13 9.06 3.62
CA ASP A 93 -9.31 9.00 2.77
C ASP A 93 -9.80 7.55 2.51
N GLY A 94 -9.17 6.55 3.15
CA GLY A 94 -9.48 5.14 2.98
C GLY A 94 -8.93 4.52 1.68
N SER A 95 -8.15 5.25 0.89
CA SER A 95 -7.42 4.67 -0.24
C SER A 95 -6.18 3.91 0.20
N ILE A 96 -5.71 2.99 -0.64
CA ILE A 96 -4.45 2.26 -0.42
C ILE A 96 -3.32 3.01 -1.10
N GLY A 97 -2.29 3.39 -0.34
CA GLY A 97 -1.13 4.10 -0.87
C GLY A 97 -0.11 3.19 -1.54
N GLY A 98 0.04 1.99 -1.01
CA GLY A 98 0.98 1.00 -1.50
C GLY A 98 0.97 -0.27 -0.65
N ILE A 99 1.82 -1.20 -1.03
CA ILE A 99 2.15 -2.40 -0.27
C ILE A 99 3.66 -2.55 -0.16
N GLU A 100 4.09 -3.12 0.96
CA GLU A 100 5.45 -3.55 1.24
C GLU A 100 5.49 -5.06 1.43
N TYR A 101 6.49 -5.72 0.82
CA TYR A 101 6.69 -7.16 0.90
C TYR A 101 7.51 -7.49 2.16
N LEU A 102 6.85 -7.52 3.32
CA LEU A 102 7.52 -7.64 4.62
C LEU A 102 8.43 -8.87 4.71
N ASP A 103 8.00 -10.03 4.21
CA ASP A 103 8.82 -11.24 4.23
C ASP A 103 10.14 -11.06 3.47
N ARG A 104 10.15 -10.23 2.42
CA ARG A 104 11.37 -9.92 1.66
C ARG A 104 12.26 -8.94 2.39
N VAL A 105 11.66 -7.95 3.07
CA VAL A 105 12.39 -6.99 3.90
C VAL A 105 13.07 -7.68 5.07
N MET A 106 12.39 -8.64 5.70
CA MET A 106 12.91 -9.41 6.82
C MET A 106 13.83 -10.57 6.39
N GLY A 107 13.76 -10.99 5.12
CA GLY A 107 14.50 -12.14 4.60
C GLY A 107 13.97 -13.50 5.06
N HIS A 108 12.79 -13.54 5.70
CA HIS A 108 12.10 -14.76 6.10
C HIS A 108 10.59 -14.53 6.22
N PRO A 109 9.77 -15.61 6.16
CA PRO A 109 8.33 -15.50 6.37
C PRO A 109 7.97 -14.93 7.76
N MET A 110 6.98 -14.04 7.79
CA MET A 110 6.43 -13.49 9.03
C MET A 110 5.04 -14.06 9.32
N ASP A 111 4.75 -14.34 10.60
CA ASP A 111 3.41 -14.70 11.06
C ASP A 111 2.60 -13.45 11.46
N ILE A 112 1.48 -13.22 10.79
CA ILE A 112 0.56 -12.11 11.09
C ILE A 112 -0.06 -12.25 12.49
N GLY A 113 -0.26 -13.47 12.99
CA GLY A 113 -0.77 -13.72 14.33
C GLY A 113 0.12 -13.07 15.41
N GLU A 114 1.44 -13.20 15.27
CA GLU A 114 2.42 -12.61 16.17
C GLU A 114 2.51 -11.08 16.00
N LEU A 115 2.46 -10.60 14.76
CA LEU A 115 2.53 -9.16 14.45
C LEU A 115 1.33 -8.36 15.02
N ARG A 116 0.13 -8.94 14.99
CA ARG A 116 -1.09 -8.30 15.55
C ARG A 116 -0.98 -8.11 17.07
N MET A 117 -0.30 -9.01 17.77
CA MET A 117 -0.07 -8.92 19.23
C MET A 117 0.94 -7.82 19.60
N GLY A 118 1.91 -7.53 18.73
CA GLY A 118 2.89 -6.45 18.93
C GLY A 118 2.35 -5.05 18.67
N MET A 119 1.50 -4.88 17.65
CA MET A 119 1.09 -3.55 17.16
C MET A 119 -0.10 -2.92 17.89
N LEU A 120 -0.96 -3.72 18.54
CA LEU A 120 -2.07 -3.24 19.39
C LEU A 120 -1.59 -2.41 20.60
N ARG A 121 -0.31 -2.50 20.98
CA ARG A 121 0.27 -1.66 22.04
C ARG A 121 0.63 -0.25 21.59
N SER A 122 0.82 -0.01 20.28
CA SER A 122 1.32 1.27 19.76
C SER A 122 0.22 2.14 19.12
N VAL A 123 -0.77 1.53 18.46
CA VAL A 123 -1.77 2.30 17.66
C VAL A 123 -2.92 2.86 18.53
N CYS A 124 -3.21 2.24 19.67
CA CYS A 124 -4.32 2.66 20.54
C CYS A 124 -4.06 3.94 21.37
N ARG A 125 -2.85 4.53 21.34
CA ARG A 125 -2.58 5.80 22.05
C ARG A 125 -2.77 7.06 21.21
N ASP A 126 -2.58 7.00 19.89
CA ASP A 126 -2.45 8.22 19.09
C ASP A 126 -3.55 8.46 18.05
N VAL A 127 -4.46 7.53 17.82
CA VAL A 127 -5.64 7.78 16.97
C VAL A 127 -6.85 8.01 17.84
N GLY A 128 -7.05 9.28 18.22
CA GLY A 128 -8.21 9.75 18.95
C GLY A 128 -9.53 9.27 18.32
N GLY A 129 -10.13 8.25 18.93
CA GLY A 129 -11.56 8.12 19.19
C GLY A 129 -12.54 8.09 18.01
N ARG A 130 -12.11 8.00 16.76
CA ARG A 130 -13.06 7.81 15.63
C ARG A 130 -13.24 6.34 15.31
N ARG A 131 -14.34 5.78 15.83
CA ARG A 131 -14.94 4.56 15.29
C ARG A 131 -15.33 4.84 13.84
N TRP A 132 -14.79 4.03 12.95
CA TRP A 132 -15.22 3.95 11.56
C TRP A 132 -16.55 3.19 11.57
N ASN A 133 -17.66 3.94 11.51
CA ASN A 133 -18.98 3.42 11.18
C ASN A 133 -19.23 3.60 9.68
#